data_AF-Q6AMP7-F1
#
_entry.id   AF-Q6AMP7-F1
#
_cell.length_a   1.000
_cell.length_b   1.000
_cell.length_c   1.000
_cell.angle_alpha   90.00
_cell.angle_beta   90.00
_cell.angle_gamma   90.00
#
_symmetry.space_group_name_H-M   'P 1'
#
loop_
_entity.id
_entity.type
_entity.pdbx_description
1 polymer ?
#
loop_
_entity_poly.entity_id
_entity_poly.type
_entity_poly.pdbx_seq_one_letter_code
_entity_poly.pdbx_strand_id
1 'polypeptide(L)'
;MQERCLRGGQRPLSPPSLSSLPSLSWLCSYAKFTETEKRQTLSKRQIILSLLLSMKKIEDIANHCIECKICLKECLFLQEKGTPGEICTAYLQEGKDGVDPFLCNMCGLCQAVCPCSLDMPAAVLAMREDVQKKEGGNPAHRGILAYENWGDSKLLRLEHLPQGCSTIFFPGCALAATRDRVTERAYHFLQERDPSIGIILACCHKPSHDLGKQDLFTSSLERLLSRLREEGIKKIITACPSCYRIFKEYGQGFDTISIYEELRESPPICKGNFSQTFSIHDACSTRFSVEIQNAVREILPKNMKIKESVHSKEKTICCGEGGAVSCLAPRFRESWQKREREAGGEKIITYCAGCSVSLGKNFSTVHLLDILFDEEGCATGKEQKTAFPFTYLHRFLLKKRLEKDHATASKTPWAKAALLITIISLACTLRVKGVDNFLQKEHLELLILHMQNLSPLLYISIMALVPVCFLPAFPFVMVAGLLYGHVWGIIYAMTGASLGAALSFLVSRYIAGNWLQNKMKGLFRKGQGEQLESMIEKHGWKIVFALRLIPLFPFTPLNYALGLSGIRFHHYLLATILGILPACTAFILFSNSLPALLSGEMGPLFFVGAGLMLSLSVISILGRKKLLARSK
;
A
#
# COMPACT_ATOMS: atom_id res chain seq x y z
N MET A 1 -28.71 3.62 48.18
CA MET A 1 -27.46 3.68 48.96
C MET A 1 -26.65 4.93 48.59
N GLN A 2 -27.29 6.09 48.63
CA GLN A 2 -26.67 7.41 48.82
C GLN A 2 -26.91 7.75 50.30
N GLU A 3 -26.03 8.55 50.91
CA GLU A 3 -26.00 8.91 52.35
C GLU A 3 -25.24 7.95 53.29
N ARG A 4 -23.91 7.89 53.14
CA ARG A 4 -22.96 7.61 54.24
C ARG A 4 -21.51 7.86 53.81
N CYS A 5 -21.15 9.12 53.56
CA CYS A 5 -19.74 9.53 53.36
C CYS A 5 -19.50 10.97 53.87
N LEU A 6 -20.12 11.33 54.99
CA LEU A 6 -19.74 12.50 55.78
C LEU A 6 -19.26 11.98 57.14
N ARG A 7 -18.05 12.40 57.53
CA ARG A 7 -17.30 12.12 58.77
C ARG A 7 -16.29 10.96 58.68
N GLY A 8 -15.08 11.34 58.30
CA GLY A 8 -13.84 10.61 58.56
C GLY A 8 -12.69 11.61 58.46
N GLY A 9 -12.37 12.26 59.57
CA GLY A 9 -11.34 13.29 59.63
C GLY A 9 -9.93 12.73 59.46
N GLN A 10 -9.16 13.33 58.56
CA GLN A 10 -7.71 13.45 58.67
C GLN A 10 -7.35 14.92 58.38
N ARG A 11 -6.44 15.44 59.19
CA ARG A 11 -6.06 16.87 59.28
C ARG A 11 -5.61 17.41 57.91
N PRO A 12 -5.90 18.67 57.56
CA PRO A 12 -5.29 19.29 56.39
C PRO A 12 -3.78 19.42 56.64
N LEU A 13 -2.97 18.75 55.81
CA LEU A 13 -1.58 19.13 55.66
C LEU A 13 -1.57 20.50 54.97
N SER A 14 -1.07 21.49 55.68
CA SER A 14 -0.81 22.84 55.18
C SER A 14 0.00 22.79 53.88
N PRO A 15 -0.31 23.65 52.88
CA PRO A 15 0.46 23.70 51.64
C PRO A 15 1.92 24.05 51.95
N PRO A 16 2.91 23.44 51.27
CA PRO A 16 4.29 23.89 51.40
C PRO A 16 4.38 25.33 50.88
N SER A 17 5.04 26.18 51.66
CA SER A 17 5.32 27.57 51.33
C SER A 17 6.06 27.69 49.99
N LEU A 18 5.66 28.66 49.17
CA LEU A 18 6.18 29.04 47.85
C LEU A 18 7.67 29.49 47.81
N SER A 19 8.47 29.13 48.81
CA SER A 19 9.84 29.62 49.02
C SER A 19 10.94 28.55 48.84
N SER A 20 10.63 27.38 48.27
CA SER A 20 11.62 26.31 48.04
C SER A 20 11.66 25.79 46.59
N LEU A 21 11.38 26.64 45.62
CA LEU A 21 11.75 26.40 44.22
C LEU A 21 13.19 26.92 43.99
N PRO A 22 14.06 26.19 43.27
CA PRO A 22 15.36 26.74 42.89
C PRO A 22 15.13 28.01 42.07
N SER A 23 15.78 29.09 42.48
CA SER A 23 15.70 30.40 41.83
C SER A 23 15.89 30.30 40.32
N LEU A 24 15.02 30.97 39.56
CA LEU A 24 15.09 31.21 38.10
C LEU A 24 16.33 32.05 37.68
N SER A 25 17.46 31.92 38.38
CA SER A 25 18.69 32.71 38.19
C SER A 25 19.46 32.34 36.91
N TRP A 26 19.18 31.19 36.30
CA TRP A 26 19.71 30.83 34.97
C TRP A 26 19.22 31.82 33.89
N LEU A 27 17.96 32.29 33.94
CA LEU A 27 17.38 33.11 32.86
C LEU A 27 18.03 34.50 32.69
N CYS A 28 18.75 35.02 33.69
CA CYS A 28 19.33 36.37 33.64
C CYS A 28 20.76 36.46 33.10
N SER A 29 21.49 35.35 32.93
CA SER A 29 22.93 35.40 32.56
C SER A 29 23.20 35.43 31.04
N TYR A 30 22.18 35.70 30.20
CA TYR A 30 22.28 35.53 28.74
C TYR A 30 21.99 36.81 27.92
N ALA A 31 22.32 37.99 28.46
CA ALA A 31 22.08 39.26 27.80
C ALA A 31 23.38 40.07 27.61
N LYS A 32 24.09 39.80 26.51
CA LYS A 32 25.00 40.76 25.84
C LYS A 32 25.42 40.18 24.49
N PHE A 33 24.68 40.45 23.41
CA PHE A 33 25.23 40.41 22.05
C PHE A 33 24.45 41.31 21.07
N THR A 34 25.15 41.64 19.98
CA THR A 34 25.01 42.80 19.09
C THR A 34 23.89 42.69 18.04
N GLU A 35 23.64 43.80 17.36
CA GLU A 35 22.54 44.13 16.43
C GLU A 35 22.21 43.11 15.32
N THR A 36 23.11 42.16 15.04
CA THR A 36 22.95 41.05 14.08
C THR A 36 22.02 39.92 14.58
N GLU A 37 21.77 39.80 15.89
CA GLU A 37 20.86 38.77 16.47
C GLU A 37 19.36 39.11 16.32
N LYS A 38 19.01 40.35 15.94
CA LYS A 38 17.61 40.81 15.86
C LYS A 38 16.75 40.07 14.81
N ARG A 39 17.35 39.39 13.82
CA ARG A 39 16.62 38.56 12.83
C ARG A 39 16.33 37.12 13.31
N GLN A 40 16.98 36.62 14.35
CA GLN A 40 16.70 35.29 14.94
C GLN A 40 15.82 35.35 16.20
N THR A 41 15.59 36.54 16.77
CA THR A 41 14.82 36.72 18.01
C THR A 41 13.30 36.47 17.90
N LEU A 42 12.73 36.41 16.69
CA LEU A 42 11.31 36.08 16.50
C LEU A 42 11.00 34.59 16.75
N SER A 43 11.95 33.68 16.55
CA SER A 43 11.74 32.24 16.78
C SER A 43 11.89 31.84 18.25
N LYS A 44 12.85 32.43 18.98
CA LYS A 44 13.10 32.07 20.41
C LYS A 44 11.90 32.41 21.31
N ARG A 45 11.25 33.57 21.13
CA ARG A 45 10.06 33.94 21.91
C ARG A 45 8.88 33.01 21.63
N GLN A 46 8.65 32.63 20.38
CA GLN A 46 7.59 31.69 20.00
C GLN A 46 7.84 30.28 20.56
N ILE A 47 9.09 29.82 20.55
CA ILE A 47 9.48 28.54 21.16
C ILE A 47 9.24 28.55 22.66
N ILE A 48 9.65 29.63 23.35
CA ILE A 48 9.42 29.78 24.79
C ILE A 48 7.91 29.84 25.10
N LEU A 49 7.12 30.57 24.33
CA LEU A 49 5.66 30.64 24.52
C LEU A 49 4.99 29.27 24.31
N SER A 50 5.40 28.54 23.26
CA SER A 50 4.94 27.18 22.97
C SER A 50 5.27 26.21 24.10
N LEU A 51 6.49 26.27 24.64
CA LEU A 51 6.92 25.46 25.79
C LEU A 51 6.16 25.83 27.07
N LEU A 52 5.91 27.10 27.33
CA LEU A 52 5.12 27.54 28.49
C LEU A 52 3.66 27.06 28.39
N LEU A 53 3.07 27.14 27.19
CA LEU A 53 1.71 26.65 26.93
C LEU A 53 1.63 25.11 27.03
N SER A 54 2.67 24.39 26.61
CA SER A 54 2.71 22.93 26.72
C SER A 54 2.86 22.48 28.17
N MET A 55 3.74 23.11 28.96
CA MET A 55 3.90 22.82 30.39
C MET A 55 2.65 23.12 31.20
N LYS A 56 1.93 24.20 30.89
CA LYS A 56 0.67 24.54 31.56
C LYS A 56 -0.36 23.40 31.49
N LYS A 57 -0.43 22.66 30.38
CA LYS A 57 -1.35 21.51 30.24
C LYS A 57 -1.00 20.35 31.17
N ILE A 58 0.29 20.18 31.47
CA ILE A 58 0.78 19.15 32.38
C ILE A 58 0.51 19.57 33.84
N GLU A 59 0.83 20.82 34.18
CA GLU A 59 0.55 21.41 35.50
C GLU A 59 -0.94 21.40 35.84
N ASP A 60 -1.80 21.68 34.87
CA ASP A 60 -3.25 21.67 35.07
C ASP A 60 -3.76 20.30 35.54
N ILE A 61 -3.29 19.21 34.93
CA ILE A 61 -3.66 17.86 35.35
C ILE A 61 -3.03 17.50 36.70
N ALA A 62 -1.76 17.87 36.93
CA ALA A 62 -1.08 17.63 38.20
C ALA A 62 -1.84 18.25 39.38
N ASN A 63 -2.38 19.46 39.20
CA ASN A 63 -3.04 20.20 40.27
C ASN A 63 -4.52 19.85 40.46
N HIS A 64 -5.22 19.41 39.40
CA HIS A 64 -6.67 19.20 39.44
C HIS A 64 -7.10 17.72 39.47
N CYS A 65 -6.16 16.77 39.34
CA CYS A 65 -6.49 15.36 39.49
C CYS A 65 -6.81 15.01 40.94
N ILE A 66 -8.03 14.53 41.20
CA ILE A 66 -8.47 14.09 42.53
C ILE A 66 -8.14 12.62 42.85
N GLU A 67 -7.31 11.98 42.03
CA GLU A 67 -6.83 10.61 42.22
C GLU A 67 -7.93 9.55 42.48
N CYS A 68 -9.12 9.72 41.87
CA CYS A 68 -10.26 8.82 42.07
C CYS A 68 -10.08 7.39 41.54
N LYS A 69 -9.00 7.13 40.79
CA LYS A 69 -8.61 5.83 40.19
C LYS A 69 -9.61 5.21 39.19
N ILE A 70 -10.69 5.90 38.82
CA ILE A 70 -11.69 5.40 37.85
C ILE A 70 -11.04 5.07 36.49
N CYS A 71 -10.16 5.95 36.00
CA CYS A 71 -9.48 5.79 34.71
C CYS A 71 -8.47 4.63 34.66
N LEU A 72 -8.02 4.12 35.81
CA LEU A 72 -7.10 2.98 35.88
C LEU A 72 -7.81 1.67 35.55
N LYS A 73 -9.13 1.59 35.71
CA LYS A 73 -9.87 0.33 35.58
C LYS A 73 -9.59 -0.37 34.24
N GLU A 74 -9.51 0.39 33.14
CA GLU A 74 -9.46 -0.14 31.77
C GLU A 74 -8.15 0.18 31.02
N CYS A 75 -7.13 0.72 31.71
CA CYS A 75 -5.90 1.17 31.07
C CYS A 75 -4.66 0.58 31.75
N LEU A 76 -3.99 -0.38 31.10
CA LEU A 76 -2.77 -1.01 31.62
C LEU A 76 -1.65 0.00 31.89
N PHE A 77 -1.50 1.02 31.03
CA PHE A 77 -0.52 2.08 31.24
C PHE A 77 -0.77 2.83 32.56
N LEU A 78 -2.01 3.23 32.85
CA LEU A 78 -2.34 3.92 34.11
C LEU A 78 -2.28 2.97 35.32
N GLN A 79 -2.58 1.68 35.14
CA GLN A 79 -2.44 0.69 36.21
C GLN A 79 -0.99 0.56 36.68
N GLU A 80 -0.03 0.64 35.74
CA GLU A 80 1.40 0.53 36.06
C GLU A 80 2.04 1.86 36.45
N LYS A 81 1.59 2.98 35.87
CA LYS A 81 2.23 4.30 36.02
C LYS A 81 1.51 5.24 36.98
N GLY A 82 0.31 4.89 37.44
CA GLY A 82 -0.50 5.70 38.34
C GLY A 82 -1.55 6.53 37.62
N THR A 83 -2.20 7.37 38.39
CA THR A 83 -3.22 8.33 37.95
C THR A 83 -2.63 9.43 37.06
N PRO A 84 -3.46 10.12 36.26
CA PRO A 84 -3.02 11.27 35.49
C PRO A 84 -2.27 12.33 36.32
N GLY A 85 -2.70 12.59 37.56
CA GLY A 85 -2.04 13.53 38.48
C GLY A 85 -0.64 13.08 38.88
N GLU A 86 -0.49 11.83 39.33
CA GLU A 86 0.80 11.23 39.68
C GLU A 86 1.77 11.24 38.48
N ILE A 87 1.28 10.88 37.29
CA ILE A 87 2.08 10.88 36.06
C ILE A 87 2.56 12.29 35.69
N CYS A 88 1.66 13.28 35.73
CA CYS A 88 2.01 14.65 35.39
C CYS A 88 2.99 15.25 36.42
N THR A 89 2.80 14.96 37.71
CA THR A 89 3.72 15.37 38.77
C THR A 89 5.11 14.74 38.60
N ALA A 90 5.17 13.43 38.35
CA ALA A 90 6.44 12.73 38.11
C ALA A 90 7.16 13.28 36.87
N TYR A 91 6.43 13.58 35.79
CA TYR A 91 7.01 14.19 34.60
C TYR A 91 7.51 15.62 34.85
N LEU A 92 6.81 16.43 35.64
CA LEU A 92 7.28 17.79 35.99
C LEU A 92 8.55 17.76 36.84
N GLN A 93 8.75 16.72 37.66
CA GLN A 93 9.91 16.57 38.53
C GLN A 93 11.13 15.98 37.81
N GLU A 94 10.93 14.91 37.05
CA GLU A 94 12.02 14.07 36.50
C GLU A 94 11.99 13.99 34.97
N GLY A 95 11.06 14.68 34.31
CA GLY A 95 10.88 14.59 32.87
C GLY A 95 10.52 13.17 32.41
N LYS A 96 11.15 12.75 31.32
CA LYS A 96 10.96 11.41 30.74
C LYS A 96 11.42 10.27 31.65
N ASP A 97 12.43 10.51 32.50
CA ASP A 97 12.96 9.48 33.40
C ASP A 97 11.93 9.10 34.48
N GLY A 98 11.13 10.07 34.94
CA GLY A 98 10.00 9.81 35.82
C GLY A 98 8.89 9.02 35.12
N VAL A 99 8.43 9.49 33.96
CA VAL A 99 7.46 8.77 33.12
C VAL A 99 7.72 8.99 31.64
N ASP A 100 7.96 7.90 30.91
CA ASP A 100 8.07 7.95 29.44
C ASP A 100 6.67 8.14 28.79
N PRO A 101 6.39 9.30 28.17
CA PRO A 101 5.09 9.60 27.56
C PRO A 101 4.83 8.79 26.28
N PHE A 102 5.85 8.13 25.72
CA PHE A 102 5.72 7.25 24.54
C PHE A 102 5.09 5.89 24.87
N LEU A 103 4.80 5.60 26.15
CA LEU A 103 4.09 4.40 26.59
C LEU A 103 2.55 4.53 26.54
N CYS A 104 2.03 5.75 26.36
CA CYS A 104 0.60 6.02 26.29
C CYS A 104 0.05 5.99 24.85
N ASN A 105 -1.08 5.33 24.59
CA ASN A 105 -1.68 5.29 23.24
C ASN A 105 -2.49 6.56 22.88
N MET A 106 -2.64 7.51 23.82
CA MET A 106 -3.47 8.73 23.67
C MET A 106 -4.90 8.45 23.20
N CYS A 107 -5.54 7.40 23.73
CA CYS A 107 -6.88 6.97 23.31
C CYS A 107 -8.03 7.78 23.93
N GLY A 108 -7.75 8.64 24.93
CA GLY A 108 -8.75 9.51 25.57
C GLY A 108 -9.78 8.81 26.46
N LEU A 109 -9.67 7.50 26.72
CA LEU A 109 -10.62 6.83 27.62
C LEU A 109 -10.57 7.43 29.03
N CYS A 110 -9.37 7.75 29.51
CA CYS A 110 -9.18 8.38 30.81
C CYS A 110 -9.87 9.75 30.92
N GLN A 111 -9.90 10.53 29.84
CA GLN A 111 -10.63 11.80 29.77
C GLN A 111 -12.14 11.56 29.83
N ALA A 112 -12.65 10.63 29.02
CA ALA A 112 -14.09 10.32 28.95
C ALA A 112 -14.68 9.81 30.28
N VAL A 113 -13.89 9.12 31.10
CA VAL A 113 -14.34 8.61 32.42
C VAL A 113 -13.92 9.51 33.58
N CYS A 114 -13.23 10.62 33.32
CA CYS A 114 -12.74 11.53 34.36
C CYS A 114 -13.88 12.39 34.91
N PRO A 115 -14.16 12.37 36.23
CA PRO A 115 -15.16 13.26 36.81
C PRO A 115 -14.77 14.74 36.71
N CYS A 116 -13.48 15.04 36.57
CA CYS A 116 -12.95 16.38 36.40
C CYS A 116 -12.71 16.78 34.93
N SER A 117 -13.05 15.90 33.97
CA SER A 117 -12.88 16.14 32.53
C SER A 117 -11.43 16.49 32.10
N LEU A 118 -10.42 15.92 32.77
CA LEU A 118 -9.00 16.20 32.49
C LEU A 118 -8.55 15.60 31.15
N ASP A 119 -7.89 16.41 30.32
CA ASP A 119 -7.42 16.04 28.98
C ASP A 119 -6.00 15.45 29.00
N MET A 120 -5.91 14.21 29.49
CA MET A 120 -4.64 13.48 29.53
C MET A 120 -3.98 13.31 28.15
N PRO A 121 -4.71 13.03 27.04
CA PRO A 121 -4.10 13.03 25.70
C PRO A 121 -3.35 14.32 25.34
N ALA A 122 -3.91 15.48 25.65
CA ALA A 122 -3.25 16.77 25.40
C ALA A 122 -2.00 16.97 26.26
N ALA A 123 -2.02 16.55 27.53
CA ALA A 123 -0.83 16.58 28.39
C ALA A 123 0.26 15.63 27.90
N VAL A 124 -0.08 14.41 27.50
CA VAL A 124 0.88 13.45 26.92
C VAL A 124 1.49 13.98 25.62
N LEU A 125 0.70 14.64 24.77
CA LEU A 125 1.21 15.27 23.56
C LEU A 125 2.24 16.36 23.89
N ALA A 126 1.94 17.19 24.90
CA ALA A 126 2.86 18.22 25.40
C ALA A 126 4.16 17.61 25.95
N MET A 127 4.08 16.52 26.71
CA MET A 127 5.25 15.77 27.19
C MET A 127 6.08 15.23 26.02
N ARG A 128 5.45 14.63 25.00
CA ARG A 128 6.16 14.12 23.83
C ARG A 128 6.86 15.23 23.05
N GLU A 129 6.22 16.38 22.90
CA GLU A 129 6.83 17.54 22.26
C GLU A 129 8.05 18.05 23.04
N ASP A 130 7.96 18.11 24.38
CA ASP A 130 9.07 18.47 25.25
C ASP A 130 10.25 17.48 25.11
N VAL A 131 9.99 16.17 25.15
CA VAL A 131 11.03 15.15 24.90
C VAL A 131 11.65 15.31 23.51
N GLN A 132 10.84 15.53 22.46
CA GLN A 132 11.37 15.71 21.10
C GLN A 132 12.28 16.95 20.99
N LYS A 133 11.98 18.03 21.72
CA LYS A 133 12.79 19.24 21.73
C LYS A 133 14.10 19.07 22.52
N LYS A 134 14.08 18.32 23.62
CA LYS A 134 15.25 18.10 24.50
C LYS A 134 16.17 16.99 24.01
N GLU A 135 15.61 15.84 23.66
CA GLU A 135 16.35 14.60 23.35
C GLU A 135 16.29 14.21 21.87
N GLY A 136 15.36 14.80 21.11
CA GLY A 136 15.11 14.41 19.72
C GLY A 136 14.18 13.19 19.60
N GLY A 137 14.26 12.51 18.44
CA GLY A 137 13.39 11.37 18.14
C GLY A 137 13.94 10.05 18.67
N ASN A 138 13.04 9.15 19.10
CA ASN A 138 13.41 7.77 19.44
C ASN A 138 13.61 6.93 18.15
N PRO A 139 14.76 6.23 17.97
CA PRO A 139 15.03 5.37 16.82
C PRO A 139 13.97 4.29 16.56
N ALA A 140 13.29 3.81 17.61
CA ALA A 140 12.20 2.85 17.48
C ALA A 140 11.06 3.35 16.57
N HIS A 141 10.86 4.68 16.49
CA HIS A 141 9.84 5.29 15.65
C HIS A 141 10.27 5.48 14.19
N ARG A 142 11.49 5.11 13.80
CA ARG A 142 11.98 5.29 12.42
C ARG A 142 11.08 4.59 11.40
N GLY A 143 10.55 3.41 11.73
CA GLY A 143 9.65 2.65 10.84
C GLY A 143 8.34 3.38 10.54
N ILE A 144 7.70 3.96 11.57
CA ILE A 144 6.42 4.67 11.39
C ILE A 144 6.62 6.03 10.69
N LEU A 145 7.74 6.72 10.97
CA LEU A 145 8.12 7.94 10.26
C LEU A 145 8.47 7.66 8.80
N ALA A 146 9.13 6.53 8.50
CA ALA A 146 9.37 6.09 7.14
C ALA A 146 8.05 5.79 6.41
N TYR A 147 7.09 5.14 7.09
CA TYR A 147 5.75 4.90 6.54
C TYR A 147 5.02 6.21 6.21
N GLU A 148 5.09 7.21 7.10
CA GLU A 148 4.55 8.55 6.85
C GLU A 148 5.20 9.19 5.61
N ASN A 149 6.53 9.25 5.58
CA ASN A 149 7.30 9.88 4.50
C ASN A 149 7.08 9.19 3.15
N TRP A 150 7.10 7.86 3.10
CA TRP A 150 6.77 7.11 1.89
C TRP A 150 5.32 7.31 1.48
N GLY A 151 4.43 7.33 2.46
CA GLY A 151 3.01 7.59 2.25
C GLY A 151 2.73 8.97 1.65
N ASP A 152 3.59 9.97 1.86
CA ASP A 152 3.47 11.29 1.24
C ASP A 152 4.40 11.49 0.03
N SER A 153 5.10 10.45 -0.41
CA SER A 153 6.00 10.53 -1.57
C SER A 153 5.23 10.76 -2.89
N LYS A 154 5.87 11.41 -3.85
CA LYS A 154 5.32 11.61 -5.21
C LYS A 154 4.88 10.29 -5.89
N LEU A 155 5.52 9.18 -5.54
CA LEU A 155 5.19 7.87 -6.10
C LEU A 155 3.80 7.40 -5.67
N LEU A 156 3.46 7.57 -4.40
CA LEU A 156 2.22 7.06 -3.79
C LEU A 156 1.13 8.12 -3.62
N ARG A 157 1.50 9.40 -3.74
CA ARG A 157 0.56 10.50 -3.75
C ARG A 157 -0.21 10.56 -5.06
N LEU A 158 -1.50 10.78 -4.97
CA LEU A 158 -2.40 11.11 -6.08
C LEU A 158 -3.27 12.27 -5.65
N GLU A 159 -3.51 13.16 -6.58
CA GLU A 159 -4.45 14.25 -6.44
C GLU A 159 -5.19 14.35 -7.77
N HIS A 160 -6.47 14.04 -7.70
CA HIS A 160 -7.35 14.10 -8.85
C HIS A 160 -8.51 15.01 -8.49
N LEU A 161 -8.56 16.18 -9.14
CA LEU A 161 -9.55 17.22 -8.90
C LEU A 161 -10.29 17.48 -10.23
N PRO A 162 -11.54 17.02 -10.38
CA PRO A 162 -12.37 17.35 -11.54
C PRO A 162 -12.60 18.85 -11.70
N GLN A 163 -13.04 19.28 -12.89
CA GLN A 163 -13.36 20.69 -13.11
C GLN A 163 -14.52 21.12 -12.19
N GLY A 164 -14.34 22.23 -11.47
CA GLY A 164 -15.33 22.71 -10.50
C GLY A 164 -15.31 21.97 -9.15
N CYS A 165 -14.31 21.13 -8.91
CA CYS A 165 -14.13 20.43 -7.64
C CYS A 165 -14.03 21.41 -6.46
N SER A 166 -14.96 21.30 -5.52
CA SER A 166 -14.91 22.00 -4.22
C SER A 166 -14.95 21.04 -3.02
N THR A 167 -15.12 19.74 -3.30
CA THR A 167 -15.22 18.67 -2.30
C THR A 167 -14.25 17.56 -2.67
N ILE A 168 -13.45 17.10 -1.70
CA ILE A 168 -12.54 15.97 -1.90
C ILE A 168 -12.87 14.81 -0.99
N PHE A 169 -12.58 13.61 -1.48
CA PHE A 169 -12.51 12.40 -0.67
C PHE A 169 -11.06 12.13 -0.24
N PHE A 170 -10.84 12.07 1.06
CA PHE A 170 -9.56 11.78 1.71
C PHE A 170 -9.66 10.45 2.49
N PRO A 171 -9.38 9.29 1.85
CA PRO A 171 -9.60 7.98 2.47
C PRO A 171 -8.64 7.68 3.64
N GLY A 172 -7.49 8.35 3.68
CA GLY A 172 -6.41 8.09 4.63
C GLY A 172 -5.43 7.02 4.15
N CYS A 173 -4.20 7.12 4.63
CA CYS A 173 -3.06 6.34 4.12
C CYS A 173 -3.16 4.83 4.37
N ALA A 174 -3.60 4.42 5.56
CA ALA A 174 -3.71 3.00 5.92
C ALA A 174 -4.89 2.31 5.22
N LEU A 175 -6.02 3.00 5.06
CA LEU A 175 -7.18 2.45 4.37
C LEU A 175 -6.89 2.23 2.88
N ALA A 176 -6.35 3.25 2.21
CA ALA A 176 -5.94 3.17 0.81
C ALA A 176 -4.89 2.07 0.55
N ALA A 177 -4.06 1.76 1.54
CA ALA A 177 -3.01 0.75 1.43
C ALA A 177 -3.47 -0.68 1.76
N THR A 178 -4.42 -0.84 2.70
CA THR A 178 -4.91 -2.16 3.12
C THR A 178 -6.14 -2.61 2.35
N ARG A 179 -6.94 -1.66 1.84
CA ARG A 179 -8.25 -1.86 1.22
C ARG A 179 -8.37 -1.02 -0.04
N ASP A 180 -7.43 -1.19 -0.96
CA ASP A 180 -7.36 -0.38 -2.18
C ASP A 180 -8.62 -0.50 -3.04
N ARG A 181 -9.16 -1.71 -3.21
CA ARG A 181 -10.39 -1.95 -3.98
C ARG A 181 -11.65 -1.36 -3.35
N VAL A 182 -11.77 -1.42 -2.03
CA VAL A 182 -12.90 -0.83 -1.31
C VAL A 182 -12.79 0.69 -1.31
N THR A 183 -11.58 1.23 -1.20
CA THR A 183 -11.31 2.67 -1.30
C THR A 183 -11.72 3.22 -2.66
N GLU A 184 -11.34 2.53 -3.74
CA GLU A 184 -11.73 2.84 -5.13
C GLU A 184 -13.25 2.87 -5.30
N ARG A 185 -13.96 1.84 -4.81
CA ARG A 185 -15.42 1.77 -4.90
C ARG A 185 -16.13 2.82 -4.07
N ALA A 186 -15.66 3.09 -2.86
CA ALA A 186 -16.20 4.17 -2.02
C ALA A 186 -16.09 5.52 -2.72
N TYR A 187 -14.97 5.78 -3.40
CA TYR A 187 -14.79 6.99 -4.19
C TYR A 187 -15.72 7.06 -5.40
N HIS A 188 -15.82 5.99 -6.20
CA HIS A 188 -16.74 5.99 -7.35
C HIS A 188 -18.20 6.16 -6.92
N PHE A 189 -18.60 5.57 -5.79
CA PHE A 189 -19.93 5.75 -5.24
C PHE A 189 -20.23 7.21 -4.85
N LEU A 190 -19.22 7.94 -4.33
CA LEU A 190 -19.35 9.38 -4.10
C LEU A 190 -19.44 10.14 -5.43
N GLN A 191 -18.64 9.78 -6.43
CA GLN A 191 -18.67 10.42 -7.75
C GLN A 191 -19.97 10.17 -8.54
N GLU A 192 -20.62 9.02 -8.36
CA GLU A 192 -21.92 8.74 -8.97
C GLU A 192 -22.99 9.73 -8.51
N ARG A 193 -22.84 10.31 -7.31
CA ARG A 193 -23.75 11.34 -6.74
C ARG A 193 -23.34 12.74 -7.15
N ASP A 194 -22.04 13.00 -7.10
CA ASP A 194 -21.46 14.28 -7.47
C ASP A 194 -20.16 14.04 -8.24
N PRO A 195 -20.20 14.12 -9.58
CA PRO A 195 -19.04 13.95 -10.44
C PRO A 195 -17.93 14.98 -10.21
N SER A 196 -18.20 16.08 -9.50
CA SER A 196 -17.20 17.09 -9.16
C SER A 196 -16.30 16.68 -7.99
N ILE A 197 -16.67 15.65 -7.22
CA ILE A 197 -15.88 15.17 -6.08
C ILE A 197 -14.53 14.64 -6.57
N GLY A 198 -13.46 15.23 -6.05
CA GLY A 198 -12.09 14.78 -6.26
C GLY A 198 -11.63 13.75 -5.23
N ILE A 199 -10.44 13.19 -5.43
CA ILE A 199 -9.79 12.29 -4.47
C ILE A 199 -8.33 12.69 -4.24
N ILE A 200 -7.91 12.62 -2.97
CA ILE A 200 -6.52 12.84 -2.57
C ILE A 200 -6.00 11.66 -1.77
N LEU A 201 -4.96 11.01 -2.31
CA LEU A 201 -4.22 9.95 -1.63
C LEU A 201 -2.97 10.54 -0.97
N ALA A 202 -3.09 11.15 0.20
CA ALA A 202 -1.95 11.70 0.95
C ALA A 202 -1.92 11.19 2.41
N CYS A 203 -0.95 11.67 3.19
CA CYS A 203 -0.94 11.47 4.63
C CYS A 203 -1.47 12.71 5.36
N CYS A 204 -2.20 12.52 6.46
CA CYS A 204 -2.58 13.61 7.36
C CYS A 204 -1.48 13.96 8.39
N HIS A 205 -0.32 13.30 8.31
CA HIS A 205 0.82 13.47 9.22
C HIS A 205 0.53 13.21 10.70
N LYS A 206 -0.54 12.43 11.00
CA LYS A 206 -0.85 12.01 12.37
C LYS A 206 0.30 11.30 13.09
N PRO A 207 1.11 10.41 12.46
CA PRO A 207 2.25 9.82 13.15
C PRO A 207 3.24 10.87 13.68
N SER A 208 3.62 11.87 12.88
CA SER A 208 4.46 12.98 13.34
C SER A 208 3.81 13.79 14.46
N HIS A 209 2.51 14.11 14.34
CA HIS A 209 1.74 14.77 15.40
C HIS A 209 1.82 13.98 16.71
N ASP A 210 1.41 12.72 16.68
CA ASP A 210 1.33 11.88 17.86
C ASP A 210 2.69 11.59 18.50
N LEU A 211 3.78 11.67 17.74
CA LEU A 211 5.13 11.52 18.27
C LEU A 211 5.69 12.80 18.90
N GLY A 212 4.92 13.88 18.95
CA GLY A 212 5.36 15.18 19.46
C GLY A 212 6.24 15.96 18.48
N LYS A 213 6.34 15.54 17.21
CA LYS A 213 7.11 16.26 16.17
C LYS A 213 6.27 17.40 15.57
N GLN A 214 5.82 18.32 16.42
CA GLN A 214 4.84 19.35 16.07
C GLN A 214 5.32 20.28 14.95
N ASP A 215 6.60 20.63 14.89
CA ASP A 215 7.14 21.47 13.80
C ASP A 215 7.05 20.78 12.43
N LEU A 216 7.39 19.48 12.39
CA LEU A 216 7.31 18.67 11.17
C LEU A 216 5.85 18.44 10.76
N PHE A 217 4.98 18.14 11.74
CA PHE A 217 3.55 17.98 11.51
C PHE A 217 2.93 19.26 10.94
N THR A 218 3.10 20.39 11.63
CA THR A 218 2.50 21.67 11.25
C THR A 218 2.97 22.10 9.87
N SER A 219 4.28 22.04 9.59
CA SER A 219 4.82 22.41 8.27
C SER A 219 4.36 21.50 7.14
N SER A 220 4.15 20.20 7.40
CA SER A 220 3.70 19.25 6.37
C SER A 220 2.19 19.34 6.13
N LEU A 221 1.40 19.46 7.20
CA LEU A 221 -0.04 19.64 7.09
C LEU A 221 -0.38 20.99 6.46
N GLU A 222 0.30 22.08 6.84
CA GLU A 222 0.05 23.41 6.28
C GLU A 222 0.33 23.46 4.77
N ARG A 223 1.34 22.72 4.30
CA ARG A 223 1.62 22.56 2.86
C ARG A 223 0.47 21.88 2.12
N LEU A 224 -0.17 20.88 2.75
CA LEU A 224 -1.36 20.24 2.20
C LEU A 224 -2.54 21.21 2.21
N LEU A 225 -2.85 21.81 3.35
CA LEU A 225 -4.01 22.71 3.52
C LEU A 225 -3.93 23.94 2.62
N SER A 226 -2.76 24.58 2.52
CA SER A 226 -2.55 25.73 1.63
C SER A 226 -2.82 25.37 0.17
N ARG A 227 -2.33 24.21 -0.28
CA ARG A 227 -2.62 23.71 -1.63
C ARG A 227 -4.11 23.44 -1.85
N LEU A 228 -4.81 22.85 -0.87
CA LEU A 228 -6.26 22.64 -0.98
C LEU A 228 -7.03 23.96 -1.07
N ARG A 229 -6.59 25.01 -0.37
CA ARG A 229 -7.18 26.35 -0.48
C ARG A 229 -6.93 26.99 -1.85
N GLU A 230 -5.72 26.85 -2.38
CA GLU A 230 -5.37 27.33 -3.73
C GLU A 230 -6.23 26.67 -4.82
N GLU A 231 -6.51 25.39 -4.69
CA GLU A 231 -7.40 24.63 -5.59
C GLU A 231 -8.89 24.89 -5.33
N GLY A 232 -9.23 25.77 -4.37
CA GLY A 232 -10.62 26.16 -4.09
C GLY A 232 -11.46 25.11 -3.35
N ILE A 233 -10.82 24.13 -2.71
CA ILE A 233 -11.49 23.10 -1.93
C ILE A 233 -12.11 23.72 -0.68
N LYS A 234 -13.36 23.35 -0.38
CA LYS A 234 -14.12 23.81 0.78
C LYS A 234 -14.49 22.67 1.72
N LYS A 235 -14.71 21.46 1.19
CA LYS A 235 -15.18 20.31 1.95
C LYS A 235 -14.24 19.10 1.82
N ILE A 236 -13.98 18.42 2.94
CA ILE A 236 -13.12 17.23 3.03
C ILE A 236 -13.94 16.08 3.62
N ILE A 237 -14.26 15.09 2.78
CA ILE A 237 -14.90 13.83 3.19
C ILE A 237 -13.80 12.85 3.59
N THR A 238 -13.77 12.41 4.84
CA THR A 238 -12.74 11.50 5.35
C THR A 238 -13.30 10.10 5.60
N ALA A 239 -12.56 9.04 5.25
CA ALA A 239 -12.92 7.67 5.66
C ALA A 239 -12.17 7.21 6.91
N CYS A 240 -11.05 7.85 7.23
CA CYS A 240 -10.22 7.48 8.37
C CYS A 240 -10.57 8.38 9.58
N PRO A 241 -11.00 7.81 10.72
CA PRO A 241 -11.31 8.57 11.95
C PRO A 241 -10.14 9.44 12.44
N SER A 242 -8.93 8.95 12.22
CA SER A 242 -7.69 9.65 12.54
C SER A 242 -7.46 10.87 11.64
N CYS A 243 -7.79 10.77 10.35
CA CYS A 243 -7.74 11.92 9.44
C CYS A 243 -8.84 12.92 9.78
N TYR A 244 -10.06 12.45 10.06
CA TYR A 244 -11.17 13.30 10.52
C TYR A 244 -10.75 14.17 11.70
N ARG A 245 -10.19 13.56 12.76
CA ARG A 245 -9.70 14.30 13.94
C ARG A 245 -8.69 15.39 13.58
N ILE A 246 -7.67 15.03 12.79
CA ILE A 246 -6.62 15.97 12.39
C ILE A 246 -7.19 17.15 11.59
N PHE A 247 -8.04 16.89 10.59
CA PHE A 247 -8.64 17.97 9.79
C PHE A 247 -9.66 18.79 10.60
N LYS A 248 -10.39 18.18 11.53
CA LYS A 248 -11.33 18.91 12.40
C LYS A 248 -10.61 19.86 13.37
N GLU A 249 -9.48 19.42 13.94
CA GLU A 249 -8.70 20.20 14.90
C GLU A 249 -7.79 21.25 14.23
N TYR A 250 -7.14 20.89 13.12
CA TYR A 250 -6.08 21.70 12.49
C TYR A 250 -6.42 22.21 11.09
N GLY A 251 -7.47 21.71 10.45
CA GLY A 251 -7.89 22.08 9.09
C GLY A 251 -8.84 23.27 9.03
N GLN A 252 -8.55 24.34 9.79
CA GLN A 252 -9.40 25.53 9.82
C GLN A 252 -9.65 26.07 8.41
N GLY A 253 -10.92 26.38 8.11
CA GLY A 253 -11.36 26.82 6.79
C GLY A 253 -11.91 25.72 5.88
N PHE A 254 -11.89 24.46 6.30
CA PHE A 254 -12.52 23.34 5.59
C PHE A 254 -13.69 22.74 6.38
N ASP A 255 -14.80 22.48 5.70
CA ASP A 255 -15.86 21.64 6.24
C ASP A 255 -15.43 20.17 6.19
N THR A 256 -15.17 19.58 7.36
CA THR A 256 -14.70 18.19 7.48
C THR A 256 -15.83 17.31 7.96
N ILE A 257 -16.16 16.29 7.16
CA ILE A 257 -17.20 15.30 7.42
C ILE A 257 -16.67 13.88 7.25
N SER A 258 -17.25 12.91 7.96
CA SER A 258 -16.95 11.50 7.74
C SER A 258 -17.74 10.94 6.56
N ILE A 259 -17.15 10.03 5.79
CA ILE A 259 -17.87 9.26 4.77
C ILE A 259 -19.08 8.52 5.37
N TYR A 260 -19.00 8.12 6.65
CA TYR A 260 -20.11 7.41 7.29
C TYR A 260 -21.33 8.31 7.45
N GLU A 261 -21.13 9.61 7.71
CA GLU A 261 -22.19 10.60 7.77
C GLU A 261 -22.75 10.88 6.38
N GLU A 262 -21.90 11.04 5.36
CA GLU A 262 -22.30 11.22 3.95
C GLU A 262 -23.13 10.05 3.39
N LEU A 263 -22.87 8.83 3.86
CA LEU A 263 -23.58 7.63 3.43
C LEU A 263 -24.91 7.41 4.18
N ARG A 264 -25.23 8.21 5.21
CA ARG A 264 -26.40 8.01 6.07
C ARG A 264 -27.73 8.02 5.31
N GLU A 265 -27.92 9.00 4.42
CA GLU A 265 -29.19 9.18 3.71
C GLU A 265 -29.46 8.09 2.67
N SER A 266 -28.40 7.55 2.10
CA SER A 266 -28.48 6.53 1.05
C SER A 266 -27.27 5.60 1.17
N PRO A 267 -27.28 4.62 2.07
CA PRO A 267 -26.18 3.67 2.17
C PRO A 267 -26.14 2.76 0.93
N PRO A 268 -24.96 2.23 0.54
CA PRO A 268 -24.87 1.27 -0.56
C PRO A 268 -25.69 0.00 -0.26
N ILE A 269 -26.29 -0.60 -1.28
CA ILE A 269 -27.06 -1.84 -1.14
C ILE A 269 -26.10 -3.02 -0.99
N CYS A 270 -25.98 -3.55 0.22
CA CYS A 270 -25.19 -4.76 0.48
C CYS A 270 -26.00 -6.03 0.16
N LYS A 271 -25.40 -6.95 -0.62
CA LYS A 271 -26.01 -8.24 -0.98
C LYS A 271 -25.51 -9.43 -0.13
N GLY A 272 -24.70 -9.16 0.90
CA GLY A 272 -24.11 -10.18 1.76
C GLY A 272 -25.14 -10.92 2.62
N ASN A 273 -24.86 -12.20 2.90
CA ASN A 273 -25.63 -12.99 3.86
C ASN A 273 -24.99 -12.89 5.26
N PHE A 274 -25.75 -12.38 6.23
CA PHE A 274 -25.27 -12.10 7.60
C PHE A 274 -25.92 -13.04 8.61
N SER A 275 -25.52 -14.32 8.61
CA SER A 275 -26.07 -15.33 9.53
C SER A 275 -25.51 -15.24 10.96
N GLN A 276 -24.30 -14.73 11.11
CA GLN A 276 -23.61 -14.59 12.41
C GLN A 276 -23.91 -13.26 13.11
N THR A 277 -23.66 -13.21 14.42
CA THR A 277 -23.72 -11.98 15.22
C THR A 277 -22.42 -11.20 15.12
N PHE A 278 -22.53 -9.87 15.10
CA PHE A 278 -21.39 -8.96 15.03
C PHE A 278 -21.42 -7.99 16.21
N SER A 279 -20.24 -7.56 16.66
CA SER A 279 -20.08 -6.47 17.63
C SER A 279 -19.41 -5.27 16.97
N ILE A 280 -19.55 -4.08 17.56
CA ILE A 280 -18.94 -2.84 17.03
C ILE A 280 -17.81 -2.39 17.95
N HIS A 281 -16.67 -2.07 17.33
CA HIS A 281 -15.58 -1.36 17.98
C HIS A 281 -15.42 0.04 17.39
N ASP A 282 -15.81 1.03 18.19
CA ASP A 282 -15.65 2.45 17.90
C ASP A 282 -14.17 2.89 17.94
N ALA A 283 -13.81 3.81 17.05
CA ALA A 283 -12.45 4.34 16.97
C ALA A 283 -12.25 5.46 18.00
N CYS A 284 -11.16 5.41 18.77
CA CYS A 284 -10.88 6.42 19.79
C CYS A 284 -10.69 7.84 19.22
N SER A 285 -10.25 7.97 17.96
CA SER A 285 -10.07 9.27 17.30
C SER A 285 -11.38 10.03 17.08
N THR A 286 -12.53 9.36 17.12
CA THR A 286 -13.88 9.92 16.97
C THR A 286 -14.74 9.62 18.20
N ARG A 287 -14.10 9.47 19.37
CA ARG A 287 -14.75 9.13 20.65
C ARG A 287 -15.84 10.12 21.05
N PHE A 288 -15.64 11.40 20.75
CA PHE A 288 -16.56 12.48 21.11
C PHE A 288 -17.40 12.95 19.90
N SER A 289 -17.39 12.20 18.80
CA SER A 289 -18.19 12.49 17.60
C SER A 289 -19.43 11.60 17.59
N VAL A 290 -20.48 12.03 18.28
CA VAL A 290 -21.75 11.28 18.41
C VAL A 290 -22.38 11.04 17.05
N GLU A 291 -22.24 12.00 16.13
CA GLU A 291 -22.77 11.96 14.77
C GLU A 291 -22.15 10.81 13.98
N ILE A 292 -20.83 10.62 14.05
CA ILE A 292 -20.14 9.51 13.40
C ILE A 292 -20.54 8.18 14.03
N GLN A 293 -20.63 8.12 15.35
CA GLN A 293 -21.01 6.90 16.07
C GLN A 293 -22.42 6.43 15.71
N ASN A 294 -23.36 7.37 15.56
CA ASN A 294 -24.72 7.07 15.14
C ASN A 294 -24.76 6.71 13.65
N ALA A 295 -24.06 7.45 12.78
CA ALA A 295 -23.95 7.16 11.35
C ALA A 295 -23.46 5.73 11.09
N VAL A 296 -22.40 5.31 11.78
CA VAL A 296 -21.85 3.95 11.70
C VAL A 296 -22.90 2.87 11.98
N ARG A 297 -23.81 3.10 12.94
CA ARG A 297 -24.85 2.15 13.31
C ARG A 297 -26.02 2.17 12.34
N GLU A 298 -26.38 3.35 11.84
CA GLU A 298 -27.51 3.56 10.94
C GLU A 298 -27.26 3.05 9.52
N ILE A 299 -26.02 3.14 9.02
CA ILE A 299 -25.67 2.67 7.67
C ILE A 299 -25.47 1.16 7.56
N LEU A 300 -25.46 0.44 8.70
CA LEU A 300 -25.32 -1.01 8.68
C LEU A 300 -26.56 -1.68 8.04
N PRO A 301 -26.37 -2.76 7.26
CA PRO A 301 -27.48 -3.51 6.69
C PRO A 301 -28.48 -3.98 7.77
N LYS A 302 -29.77 -3.71 7.56
CA LYS A 302 -30.84 -4.01 8.54
C LYS A 302 -30.99 -5.49 8.88
N ASN A 303 -30.51 -6.38 8.02
CA ASN A 303 -30.52 -7.83 8.23
C ASN A 303 -29.33 -8.34 9.06
N MET A 304 -28.40 -7.48 9.49
CA MET A 304 -27.32 -7.85 10.40
C MET A 304 -27.77 -7.91 11.85
N LYS A 305 -27.36 -8.96 12.57
CA LYS A 305 -27.51 -9.04 14.02
C LYS A 305 -26.31 -8.34 14.69
N ILE A 306 -26.56 -7.18 15.27
CA ILE A 306 -25.56 -6.40 15.99
C ILE A 306 -25.76 -6.57 17.50
N LYS A 307 -24.69 -6.88 18.21
CA LYS A 307 -24.61 -6.86 19.67
C LYS A 307 -23.68 -5.73 20.11
N GLU A 308 -24.24 -4.75 20.80
CA GLU A 308 -23.45 -3.65 21.34
C GLU A 308 -22.61 -4.13 22.53
N SER A 309 -21.31 -3.83 22.51
CA SER A 309 -20.42 -4.15 23.62
C SER A 309 -20.60 -3.16 24.78
N VAL A 310 -20.22 -3.58 25.98
CA VAL A 310 -20.23 -2.71 27.18
C VAL A 310 -19.33 -1.49 26.95
N HIS A 311 -18.16 -1.71 26.34
CA HIS A 311 -17.24 -0.64 25.96
C HIS A 311 -17.47 -0.18 24.52
N SER A 312 -18.54 0.58 24.31
CA SER A 312 -18.93 1.19 23.04
C SER A 312 -18.90 2.72 23.11
N LYS A 313 -18.96 3.37 21.93
CA LYS A 313 -19.05 4.82 21.77
C LYS A 313 -17.96 5.56 22.57
N GLU A 314 -18.36 6.55 23.36
CA GLU A 314 -17.49 7.35 24.22
C GLU A 314 -16.69 6.51 25.23
N LYS A 315 -17.17 5.30 25.60
CA LYS A 315 -16.51 4.40 26.56
C LYS A 315 -15.67 3.32 25.89
N THR A 316 -15.45 3.38 24.58
CA THR A 316 -14.68 2.36 23.88
C THR A 316 -13.24 2.22 24.39
N ILE A 317 -12.77 0.99 24.57
CA ILE A 317 -11.42 0.71 25.07
C ILE A 317 -10.37 0.79 23.96
N CYS A 318 -9.11 1.01 24.34
CA CYS A 318 -8.00 1.15 23.40
C CYS A 318 -7.80 -0.13 22.56
N CYS A 319 -7.50 0.01 21.27
CA CYS A 319 -7.11 -1.10 20.39
C CYS A 319 -5.58 -1.34 20.36
N GLY A 320 -4.78 -0.54 21.07
CA GLY A 320 -3.31 -0.67 21.13
C GLY A 320 -2.54 -0.25 19.87
N GLU A 321 -3.18 0.45 18.93
CA GLU A 321 -2.50 0.96 17.73
C GLU A 321 -1.93 2.37 17.92
N GLY A 322 -2.69 3.25 18.56
CA GLY A 322 -2.43 4.69 18.62
C GLY A 322 -1.11 5.08 19.31
N GLY A 323 -0.63 6.29 19.02
CA GLY A 323 0.57 6.85 19.65
C GLY A 323 1.88 6.11 19.33
N ALA A 324 1.88 5.16 18.40
CA ALA A 324 3.03 4.33 18.00
C ALA A 324 3.70 3.56 19.16
N VAL A 325 2.99 3.37 20.28
CA VAL A 325 3.49 2.69 21.50
C VAL A 325 4.11 1.34 21.17
N SER A 326 3.56 0.68 20.17
CA SER A 326 4.01 -0.61 19.67
C SER A 326 5.44 -0.72 19.17
N CYS A 327 6.00 0.40 18.74
CA CYS A 327 7.37 0.44 18.28
C CYS A 327 8.33 0.33 19.46
N LEU A 328 7.88 0.72 20.65
CA LEU A 328 8.70 0.81 21.86
C LEU A 328 8.34 -0.26 22.89
N ALA A 329 7.06 -0.41 23.21
CA ALA A 329 6.57 -1.27 24.27
C ALA A 329 5.28 -2.01 23.87
N PRO A 330 5.39 -3.10 23.10
CA PRO A 330 4.25 -3.88 22.63
C PRO A 330 3.32 -4.38 23.75
N ARG A 331 3.83 -4.58 24.97
CA ARG A 331 3.06 -5.01 26.14
C ARG A 331 1.93 -4.03 26.51
N PHE A 332 2.12 -2.73 26.31
CA PHE A 332 1.09 -1.72 26.57
C PHE A 332 -0.03 -1.70 25.51
N ARG A 333 -0.04 -2.67 24.58
CA ARG A 333 -1.17 -2.98 23.70
C ARG A 333 -2.13 -3.97 24.34
N GLU A 334 -1.72 -4.69 25.38
CA GLU A 334 -2.37 -5.92 25.86
C GLU A 334 -3.44 -5.67 26.92
N SER A 335 -4.44 -4.83 26.62
CA SER A 335 -5.70 -4.82 27.38
C SER A 335 -6.74 -5.78 26.79
N TRP A 336 -6.29 -6.92 26.25
CA TRP A 336 -7.10 -7.81 25.40
C TRP A 336 -8.07 -8.71 26.15
N GLN A 337 -7.72 -9.16 27.36
CA GLN A 337 -8.52 -10.13 28.12
C GLN A 337 -9.96 -9.66 28.34
N LYS A 338 -10.16 -8.35 28.55
CA LYS A 338 -11.49 -7.77 28.74
C LYS A 338 -12.28 -7.74 27.43
N ARG A 339 -11.60 -7.37 26.34
CA ARG A 339 -12.19 -7.34 25.00
C ARG A 339 -12.57 -8.74 24.51
N GLU A 340 -11.76 -9.74 24.82
CA GLU A 340 -12.03 -11.14 24.46
C GLU A 340 -13.29 -11.66 25.17
N ARG A 341 -13.44 -11.36 26.46
CA ARG A 341 -14.66 -11.68 27.21
C ARG A 341 -15.90 -10.99 26.64
N GLU A 342 -15.79 -9.73 26.21
CA GLU A 342 -16.93 -8.97 25.67
C GLU A 342 -17.31 -9.37 24.24
N ALA A 343 -16.29 -9.60 23.39
CA ALA A 343 -16.51 -10.04 22.02
C ALA A 343 -17.12 -11.44 21.97
N GLY A 344 -16.79 -12.33 22.92
CA GLY A 344 -17.43 -13.64 23.03
C GLY A 344 -17.31 -14.50 21.77
N GLY A 345 -16.26 -14.31 20.98
CA GLY A 345 -16.05 -14.99 19.69
C GLY A 345 -16.76 -14.37 18.48
N GLU A 346 -17.52 -13.29 18.67
CA GLU A 346 -18.22 -12.58 17.59
C GLU A 346 -17.25 -11.82 16.67
N LYS A 347 -17.67 -11.61 15.42
CA LYS A 347 -16.89 -10.82 14.47
C LYS A 347 -17.02 -9.33 14.79
N ILE A 348 -15.89 -8.63 14.94
CA ILE A 348 -15.84 -7.23 15.34
C ILE A 348 -15.83 -6.32 14.11
N ILE A 349 -16.84 -5.46 13.99
CA ILE A 349 -16.90 -4.38 13.00
C ILE A 349 -16.13 -3.19 13.54
N THR A 350 -15.26 -2.60 12.73
CA THR A 350 -14.65 -1.31 13.05
C THR A 350 -14.55 -0.45 11.80
N TYR A 351 -14.47 0.86 11.98
CA TYR A 351 -14.39 1.84 10.90
C TYR A 351 -13.05 2.60 10.93
N CYS A 352 -12.06 2.02 11.62
CA CYS A 352 -10.67 2.47 11.60
C CYS A 352 -9.78 1.33 11.08
N ALA A 353 -9.04 1.60 9.99
CA ALA A 353 -8.09 0.63 9.42
C ALA A 353 -7.01 0.20 10.45
N GLY A 354 -6.53 1.13 11.29
CA GLY A 354 -5.58 0.83 12.37
C GLY A 354 -6.18 -0.11 13.43
N CYS A 355 -7.43 0.14 13.84
CA CYS A 355 -8.14 -0.77 14.75
C CYS A 355 -8.31 -2.15 14.12
N SER A 356 -8.72 -2.25 12.85
CA SER A 356 -8.89 -3.54 12.16
C SER A 356 -7.57 -4.33 12.11
N VAL A 357 -6.45 -3.67 11.81
CA VAL A 357 -5.13 -4.34 11.79
C VAL A 357 -4.68 -4.77 13.18
N SER A 358 -4.85 -3.91 14.18
CA SER A 358 -4.40 -4.20 15.54
C SER A 358 -5.23 -5.32 16.19
N LEU A 359 -6.55 -5.23 16.07
CA LEU A 359 -7.49 -6.22 16.58
C LEU A 359 -7.46 -7.53 15.80
N GLY A 360 -7.27 -7.48 14.47
CA GLY A 360 -7.21 -8.64 13.58
C GLY A 360 -6.08 -9.63 13.89
N LYS A 361 -5.18 -9.29 14.82
CA LYS A 361 -4.18 -10.22 15.36
C LYS A 361 -4.78 -11.27 16.28
N ASN A 362 -5.78 -10.89 17.07
CA ASN A 362 -6.37 -11.72 18.12
C ASN A 362 -7.86 -12.01 17.89
N PHE A 363 -8.55 -11.19 17.10
CA PHE A 363 -9.99 -11.28 16.86
C PHE A 363 -10.29 -11.36 15.37
N SER A 364 -11.44 -11.92 15.02
CA SER A 364 -11.98 -11.80 13.67
C SER A 364 -12.55 -10.39 13.50
N THR A 365 -11.92 -9.56 12.66
CA THR A 365 -12.45 -8.21 12.38
C THR A 365 -12.89 -8.03 10.95
N VAL A 366 -13.72 -7.01 10.73
CA VAL A 366 -14.13 -6.55 9.41
C VAL A 366 -14.22 -5.03 9.44
N HIS A 367 -13.75 -4.38 8.37
CA HIS A 367 -13.93 -2.94 8.28
C HIS A 367 -15.32 -2.61 7.77
N LEU A 368 -15.93 -1.55 8.28
CA LEU A 368 -17.29 -1.16 7.90
C LEU A 368 -17.45 -0.97 6.38
N LEU A 369 -16.49 -0.32 5.73
CA LEU A 369 -16.53 -0.16 4.27
C LEU A 369 -16.42 -1.50 3.50
N ASP A 370 -15.78 -2.53 4.09
CA ASP A 370 -15.75 -3.86 3.45
C ASP A 370 -17.17 -4.45 3.41
N ILE A 371 -17.98 -4.19 4.45
CA ILE A 371 -19.39 -4.62 4.51
C ILE A 371 -20.23 -3.83 3.51
N LEU A 372 -20.13 -2.50 3.53
CA LEU A 372 -20.98 -1.63 2.72
C LEU A 372 -20.75 -1.85 1.22
N PHE A 373 -19.50 -2.12 0.82
CA PHE A 373 -19.14 -2.33 -0.58
C PHE A 373 -18.89 -3.82 -0.90
N ASP A 374 -19.49 -4.77 -0.18
CA ASP A 374 -19.34 -6.20 -0.48
C ASP A 374 -20.18 -6.63 -1.71
N GLU A 375 -19.52 -6.90 -2.83
CA GLU A 375 -20.19 -7.35 -4.08
C GLU A 375 -20.27 -8.88 -4.21
N GLU A 376 -19.33 -9.61 -3.59
CA GLU A 376 -19.17 -11.06 -3.74
C GLU A 376 -19.80 -11.84 -2.57
N GLY A 377 -20.42 -11.14 -1.60
CA GLY A 377 -20.99 -11.74 -0.39
C GLY A 377 -19.92 -12.36 0.53
N CYS A 378 -18.68 -11.90 0.39
CA CYS A 378 -17.49 -12.48 1.00
C CYS A 378 -16.94 -11.65 2.18
N ALA A 379 -17.54 -10.51 2.56
CA ALA A 379 -17.11 -9.69 3.70
C ALA A 379 -17.16 -10.44 5.05
N THR A 380 -17.83 -11.59 5.08
CA THR A 380 -17.83 -12.52 6.22
C THR A 380 -16.63 -13.47 6.22
N GLY A 381 -15.98 -13.75 5.09
CA GLY A 381 -14.91 -14.74 4.94
C GLY A 381 -13.54 -14.16 4.52
N LYS A 382 -12.65 -13.99 5.51
CA LYS A 382 -11.22 -13.57 5.43
C LYS A 382 -10.95 -12.07 5.24
N GLU A 383 -10.40 -11.47 6.30
CA GLU A 383 -9.71 -10.17 6.26
C GLU A 383 -8.65 -10.13 5.14
N GLN A 384 -8.63 -9.03 4.36
CA GLN A 384 -7.44 -8.67 3.59
C GLN A 384 -6.34 -8.20 4.55
N LYS A 385 -5.59 -9.16 5.09
CA LYS A 385 -4.36 -8.91 5.85
C LYS A 385 -3.23 -8.58 4.87
N THR A 386 -3.30 -7.41 4.24
CA THR A 386 -2.19 -6.93 3.40
C THR A 386 -1.04 -6.53 4.33
N ALA A 387 -0.02 -7.40 4.42
CA ALA A 387 1.16 -7.15 5.23
C ALA A 387 2.15 -6.21 4.52
N PHE A 388 3.02 -5.56 5.30
CA PHE A 388 4.21 -4.90 4.76
C PHE A 388 5.09 -5.92 4.02
N PRO A 389 5.71 -5.59 2.87
CA PRO A 389 5.71 -4.29 2.17
C PRO A 389 4.59 -4.13 1.13
N PHE A 390 3.69 -5.11 0.98
CA PHE A 390 2.65 -5.11 -0.05
C PHE A 390 1.68 -3.93 0.06
N THR A 391 1.52 -3.35 1.26
CA THR A 391 0.73 -2.13 1.48
C THR A 391 1.12 -0.98 0.54
N TYR A 392 2.40 -0.80 0.23
CA TYR A 392 2.85 0.22 -0.73
C TYR A 392 2.49 -0.15 -2.18
N LEU A 393 2.59 -1.43 -2.53
CA LEU A 393 2.19 -1.92 -3.85
C LEU A 393 0.69 -1.69 -4.07
N HIS A 394 -0.15 -2.03 -3.09
CA HIS A 394 -1.60 -1.81 -3.17
C HIS A 394 -1.94 -0.33 -3.32
N ARG A 395 -1.27 0.55 -2.58
CA ARG A 395 -1.45 1.99 -2.73
C ARG A 395 -1.01 2.51 -4.11
N PHE A 396 0.10 1.98 -4.64
CA PHE A 396 0.54 2.31 -5.99
C PHE A 396 -0.44 1.81 -7.06
N LEU A 397 -0.96 0.58 -6.89
CA LEU A 397 -1.97 0.00 -7.78
C LEU A 397 -3.27 0.79 -7.74
N LEU A 398 -3.72 1.23 -6.55
CA LEU A 398 -4.87 2.12 -6.41
C LEU A 398 -4.69 3.39 -7.22
N LYS A 399 -3.55 4.08 -7.02
CA LYS A 399 -3.19 5.26 -7.78
C LYS A 399 -3.26 5.00 -9.28
N LYS A 400 -2.68 3.91 -9.77
CA LYS A 400 -2.67 3.57 -11.20
C LYS A 400 -4.05 3.30 -11.77
N ARG A 401 -4.99 2.75 -10.98
CA ARG A 401 -6.37 2.55 -11.42
C ARG A 401 -7.13 3.86 -11.49
N LEU A 402 -7.07 4.68 -10.44
CA LEU A 402 -7.68 6.01 -10.42
C LEU A 402 -7.12 6.93 -11.53
N GLU A 403 -5.80 6.90 -11.77
CA GLU A 403 -5.17 7.60 -12.90
C GLU A 403 -5.71 7.11 -14.26
N LYS A 404 -6.02 5.82 -14.38
CA LYS A 404 -6.55 5.24 -15.62
C LYS A 404 -8.02 5.59 -15.84
N ASP A 405 -8.82 5.56 -14.78
CA ASP A 405 -10.26 5.87 -14.85
C ASP A 405 -10.49 7.33 -15.22
N HIS A 406 -9.58 8.21 -14.80
CA HIS A 406 -9.62 9.64 -15.09
C HIS A 406 -8.59 10.10 -16.11
N ALA A 407 -7.87 9.18 -16.74
CA ALA A 407 -7.11 9.50 -17.93
C ALA A 407 -8.14 9.88 -19.01
N THR A 408 -8.37 11.19 -19.18
CA THR A 408 -8.83 11.70 -20.48
C THR A 408 -8.01 10.99 -21.54
N ALA A 409 -8.65 10.54 -22.61
CA ALA A 409 -8.01 9.84 -23.70
C ALA A 409 -7.04 10.75 -24.48
N SER A 410 -6.06 11.36 -23.81
CA SER A 410 -4.82 11.85 -24.37
C SER A 410 -3.97 10.63 -24.73
N LYS A 411 -4.39 9.91 -25.78
CA LYS A 411 -3.48 9.10 -26.58
C LYS A 411 -2.55 10.04 -27.31
N THR A 412 -1.59 10.59 -26.60
CA THR A 412 -0.57 11.39 -27.24
C THR A 412 0.46 10.47 -27.92
N PRO A 413 0.67 10.58 -29.24
CA PRO A 413 1.58 9.72 -30.01
C PRO A 413 3.06 9.94 -29.66
N TRP A 414 3.38 10.99 -28.89
CA TRP A 414 4.76 11.32 -28.52
C TRP A 414 5.40 10.32 -27.57
N ALA A 415 4.67 9.53 -26.78
CA ALA A 415 5.29 8.50 -25.94
C ALA A 415 5.82 7.31 -26.78
N LYS A 416 5.10 6.96 -27.86
CA LYS A 416 5.56 5.97 -28.85
C LYS A 416 6.67 6.55 -29.72
N ALA A 417 6.56 7.82 -30.10
CA ALA A 417 7.62 8.51 -30.84
C ALA A 417 8.88 8.70 -29.99
N ALA A 418 8.76 9.02 -28.70
CA ALA A 418 9.87 9.14 -27.76
C ALA A 418 10.55 7.78 -27.58
N LEU A 419 9.80 6.69 -27.38
CA LEU A 419 10.39 5.35 -27.33
C LEU A 419 11.11 5.00 -28.64
N LEU A 420 10.52 5.33 -29.80
CA LEU A 420 11.14 5.11 -31.10
C LEU A 420 12.40 5.97 -31.27
N ILE A 421 12.37 7.25 -30.86
CA ILE A 421 13.51 8.17 -30.87
C ILE A 421 14.59 7.71 -29.90
N THR A 422 14.25 7.16 -28.74
CA THR A 422 15.24 6.60 -27.80
C THR A 422 15.84 5.32 -28.37
N ILE A 423 15.06 4.47 -29.05
CA ILE A 423 15.59 3.28 -29.74
C ILE A 423 16.48 3.68 -30.92
N ILE A 424 16.08 4.67 -31.72
CA ILE A 424 16.87 5.20 -32.85
C ILE A 424 18.12 5.90 -32.33
N SER A 425 18.01 6.70 -31.27
CA SER A 425 19.13 7.38 -30.62
C SER A 425 20.08 6.39 -29.96
N LEU A 426 19.58 5.30 -29.38
CA LEU A 426 20.39 4.20 -28.85
C LEU A 426 21.08 3.44 -29.99
N ALA A 427 20.36 3.14 -31.07
CA ALA A 427 20.93 2.50 -32.26
C ALA A 427 22.01 3.40 -32.91
N CYS A 428 21.77 4.71 -33.02
CA CYS A 428 22.73 5.69 -33.53
C CYS A 428 23.92 5.89 -32.58
N THR A 429 23.72 5.95 -31.26
CA THR A 429 24.85 6.07 -30.30
C THR A 429 25.67 4.80 -30.21
N LEU A 430 25.05 3.62 -30.37
CA LEU A 430 25.77 2.35 -30.51
C LEU A 430 26.59 2.30 -31.81
N ARG A 431 26.08 2.90 -32.90
CA ARG A 431 26.76 3.03 -34.20
C ARG A 431 27.91 4.05 -34.21
N VAL A 432 27.76 5.14 -33.45
CA VAL A 432 28.81 6.18 -33.33
C VAL A 432 29.91 5.75 -32.36
N LYS A 433 29.60 4.92 -31.36
CA LYS A 433 30.56 4.35 -30.41
C LYS A 433 31.31 3.12 -30.95
N GLY A 434 31.10 2.73 -32.20
CA GLY A 434 31.82 1.62 -32.83
C GLY A 434 31.45 0.23 -32.27
N VAL A 435 30.25 0.06 -31.70
CA VAL A 435 29.76 -1.27 -31.26
C VAL A 435 29.44 -2.17 -32.46
N ASP A 436 29.33 -1.58 -33.64
CA ASP A 436 29.39 -2.19 -34.95
C ASP A 436 30.66 -3.03 -35.17
N ASN A 437 31.77 -2.71 -34.49
CA ASN A 437 32.96 -3.57 -34.49
C ASN A 437 32.79 -4.84 -33.63
N PHE A 438 31.86 -4.86 -32.66
CA PHE A 438 31.54 -6.07 -31.85
C PHE A 438 30.55 -7.02 -32.53
N LEU A 439 29.82 -6.54 -33.54
CA LEU A 439 28.87 -7.31 -34.37
C LEU A 439 29.45 -7.68 -35.74
N GLN A 440 30.73 -7.41 -35.95
CA GLN A 440 31.48 -7.93 -37.09
C GLN A 440 31.70 -9.43 -36.89
N LYS A 441 31.37 -10.19 -37.93
CA LYS A 441 31.41 -11.66 -37.98
C LYS A 441 32.76 -12.20 -37.48
N GLU A 442 33.84 -11.45 -37.70
CA GLU A 442 35.21 -11.78 -37.31
C GLU A 442 35.41 -11.88 -35.78
N HIS A 443 34.79 -11.01 -34.96
CA HIS A 443 34.97 -11.05 -33.49
C HIS A 443 34.15 -12.15 -32.82
N LEU A 444 32.98 -12.47 -33.37
CA LEU A 444 32.16 -13.61 -32.94
C LEU A 444 32.82 -14.93 -33.38
N GLU A 445 33.39 -15.00 -34.58
CA GLU A 445 34.19 -16.14 -35.05
C GLU A 445 35.47 -16.31 -34.19
N LEU A 446 36.15 -15.23 -33.79
CA LEU A 446 37.32 -15.29 -32.89
C LEU A 446 36.99 -15.80 -31.48
N LEU A 447 35.85 -15.42 -30.91
CA LEU A 447 35.36 -15.90 -29.61
C LEU A 447 34.95 -17.38 -29.67
N ILE A 448 34.42 -17.83 -30.81
CA ILE A 448 34.08 -19.23 -31.07
C ILE A 448 35.33 -20.07 -31.35
N LEU A 449 36.33 -19.52 -32.05
CA LEU A 449 37.60 -20.18 -32.37
C LEU A 449 38.48 -20.42 -31.13
N HIS A 450 38.36 -19.59 -30.08
CA HIS A 450 39.03 -19.83 -28.79
C HIS A 450 38.33 -20.90 -27.92
N MET A 451 37.05 -21.16 -28.14
CA MET A 451 36.18 -22.03 -27.30
C MET A 451 35.41 -23.06 -28.13
N GLN A 452 36.04 -23.62 -29.17
CA GLN A 452 35.38 -24.39 -30.25
C GLN A 452 34.42 -25.49 -29.74
N ASN A 453 34.75 -26.16 -28.64
CA ASN A 453 33.91 -27.24 -28.09
C ASN A 453 32.84 -26.78 -27.07
N LEU A 454 33.00 -25.61 -26.45
CA LEU A 454 32.12 -25.10 -25.39
C LEU A 454 31.06 -24.11 -25.89
N SER A 455 31.27 -23.53 -27.07
CA SER A 455 30.37 -22.54 -27.66
C SER A 455 28.91 -23.03 -27.80
N PRO A 456 28.63 -24.24 -28.33
CA PRO A 456 27.26 -24.74 -28.39
C PRO A 456 26.60 -24.91 -27.03
N LEU A 457 27.35 -25.41 -26.04
CA LEU A 457 26.85 -25.62 -24.68
C LEU A 457 26.50 -24.29 -24.01
N LEU A 458 27.38 -23.29 -24.16
CA LEU A 458 27.15 -21.94 -23.64
C LEU A 458 25.91 -21.30 -24.27
N TYR A 459 25.77 -21.41 -25.60
CA TYR A 459 24.58 -20.91 -26.30
C TYR A 459 23.30 -21.61 -25.81
N ILE A 460 23.30 -22.94 -25.69
CA ILE A 460 22.16 -23.70 -25.16
C ILE A 460 21.81 -23.26 -23.73
N SER A 461 22.81 -23.07 -22.87
CA SER A 461 22.61 -22.59 -21.50
C SER A 461 22.00 -21.19 -21.45
N ILE A 462 22.49 -20.25 -22.26
CA ILE A 462 21.93 -18.90 -22.37
C ILE A 462 20.48 -18.98 -22.87
N MET A 463 20.23 -19.75 -23.93
CA MET A 463 18.90 -19.96 -24.49
C MET A 463 17.92 -20.59 -23.50
N ALA A 464 18.39 -21.48 -22.62
CA ALA A 464 17.58 -22.08 -21.58
C ALA A 464 17.21 -21.06 -20.48
N LEU A 465 18.09 -20.10 -20.19
CA LEU A 465 17.86 -19.06 -19.17
C LEU A 465 16.99 -17.90 -19.67
N VAL A 466 17.02 -17.59 -20.97
CA VAL A 466 16.26 -16.47 -21.56
C VAL A 466 14.76 -16.49 -21.18
N PRO A 467 14.02 -17.62 -21.34
CA PRO A 467 12.63 -17.68 -20.89
C PRO A 467 12.47 -17.57 -19.37
N VAL A 468 13.42 -18.12 -18.60
CA VAL A 468 13.39 -18.06 -17.13
C VAL A 468 13.56 -16.62 -16.63
N CYS A 469 14.38 -15.81 -17.31
CA CYS A 469 14.61 -14.41 -17.01
C CYS A 469 13.56 -13.46 -17.64
N PHE A 470 12.49 -13.99 -18.24
CA PHE A 470 11.45 -13.21 -18.90
C PHE A 470 11.92 -12.33 -20.08
N LEU A 471 13.00 -12.75 -20.76
CA LEU A 471 13.57 -12.07 -21.92
C LEU A 471 12.94 -12.55 -23.24
N PRO A 472 12.92 -11.72 -24.30
CA PRO A 472 12.43 -12.14 -25.62
C PRO A 472 13.41 -13.12 -26.28
N ALA A 473 12.92 -14.30 -26.67
CA ALA A 473 13.76 -15.36 -27.26
C ALA A 473 14.16 -15.10 -28.72
N PHE A 474 13.43 -14.24 -29.43
CA PHE A 474 13.59 -14.01 -30.87
C PHE A 474 15.01 -13.58 -31.30
N PRO A 475 15.67 -12.59 -30.64
CA PRO A 475 17.02 -12.17 -31.03
C PRO A 475 18.04 -13.31 -30.92
N PHE A 476 17.92 -14.14 -29.89
CA PHE A 476 18.86 -15.23 -29.65
C PHE A 476 18.71 -16.37 -30.68
N VAL A 477 17.48 -16.65 -31.15
CA VAL A 477 17.25 -17.61 -32.24
C VAL A 477 17.91 -17.16 -33.54
N MET A 478 17.89 -15.86 -33.86
CA MET A 478 18.58 -15.33 -35.04
C MET A 478 20.11 -15.45 -34.92
N VAL A 479 20.65 -15.25 -33.72
CA VAL A 479 22.08 -15.44 -33.45
C VAL A 479 22.50 -16.88 -33.74
N ALA A 480 21.66 -17.88 -33.43
CA ALA A 480 21.98 -19.28 -33.74
C ALA A 480 22.22 -19.53 -35.24
N GLY A 481 21.38 -18.96 -36.11
CA GLY A 481 21.53 -19.15 -37.55
C GLY A 481 22.69 -18.38 -38.16
N LEU A 482 23.06 -17.24 -37.56
CA LEU A 482 24.26 -16.48 -37.95
C LEU A 482 25.57 -17.16 -37.53
N LEU A 483 25.60 -17.81 -36.35
CA LEU A 483 26.82 -18.37 -35.77
C LEU A 483 27.07 -19.84 -36.13
N TYR A 484 26.03 -20.67 -36.12
CA TYR A 484 26.16 -22.13 -36.28
C TYR A 484 25.58 -22.63 -37.61
N GLY A 485 25.15 -21.71 -38.47
CA GLY A 485 24.48 -22.01 -39.71
C GLY A 485 23.10 -22.64 -39.53
N HIS A 486 22.52 -23.14 -40.61
CA HIS A 486 21.14 -23.60 -40.61
C HIS A 486 20.93 -24.95 -39.90
N VAL A 487 21.78 -25.96 -40.14
CA VAL A 487 21.59 -27.30 -39.53
C VAL A 487 21.85 -27.27 -38.03
N TRP A 488 23.04 -26.85 -37.63
CA TRP A 488 23.43 -26.83 -36.21
C TRP A 488 22.75 -25.72 -35.43
N GLY A 489 22.48 -24.57 -36.05
CA GLY A 489 21.66 -23.52 -35.46
C GLY A 489 20.26 -24.04 -35.07
N ILE A 490 19.61 -24.82 -35.94
CA ILE A 490 18.30 -25.42 -35.63
C ILE A 490 18.42 -26.36 -34.42
N ILE A 491 19.40 -27.25 -34.41
CA ILE A 491 19.58 -28.23 -33.32
C ILE A 491 19.82 -27.51 -31.99
N TYR A 492 20.74 -26.55 -31.94
CA TYR A 492 21.07 -25.84 -30.70
C TYR A 492 19.95 -24.92 -30.23
N ALA A 493 19.31 -24.18 -31.14
CA ALA A 493 18.17 -23.33 -30.80
C ALA A 493 16.98 -24.16 -30.32
N MET A 494 16.69 -25.31 -30.94
CA MET A 494 15.63 -26.22 -30.49
C MET A 494 15.92 -26.81 -29.13
N THR A 495 17.16 -27.20 -28.87
CA THR A 495 17.57 -27.76 -27.58
C THR A 495 17.44 -26.71 -26.48
N GLY A 496 18.01 -25.52 -26.68
CA GLY A 496 17.95 -24.41 -25.71
C GLY A 496 16.53 -23.89 -25.48
N ALA A 497 15.74 -23.68 -26.54
CA ALA A 497 14.36 -23.21 -26.43
C ALA A 497 13.45 -24.24 -25.72
N SER A 498 13.66 -25.54 -25.98
CA SER A 498 12.91 -26.61 -25.32
C SER A 498 13.27 -26.73 -23.84
N LEU A 499 14.56 -26.65 -23.50
CA LEU A 499 15.03 -26.60 -22.12
C LEU A 499 14.48 -25.36 -21.38
N GLY A 500 14.55 -24.18 -21.98
CA GLY A 500 14.01 -22.96 -21.37
C GLY A 500 12.49 -22.99 -21.22
N ALA A 501 11.76 -23.56 -22.18
CA ALA A 501 10.33 -23.79 -22.08
C ALA A 501 9.97 -24.79 -20.96
N ALA A 502 10.77 -25.84 -20.78
CA ALA A 502 10.61 -26.79 -19.69
C ALA A 502 10.89 -26.15 -18.33
N LEU A 503 12.00 -25.41 -18.20
CA LEU A 503 12.37 -24.74 -16.96
C LEU A 503 11.34 -23.69 -16.54
N SER A 504 10.94 -22.80 -17.44
CA SER A 504 9.92 -21.78 -17.14
C SER A 504 8.57 -22.40 -16.75
N PHE A 505 8.17 -23.49 -17.39
CA PHE A 505 6.97 -24.26 -17.02
C PHE A 505 7.08 -24.86 -15.61
N LEU A 506 8.20 -25.52 -15.29
CA LEU A 506 8.42 -26.15 -13.99
C LEU A 506 8.55 -25.11 -12.86
N VAL A 507 9.25 -24.00 -13.12
CA VAL A 507 9.34 -22.85 -12.19
C VAL A 507 7.94 -22.32 -11.91
N SER A 508 7.12 -22.15 -12.93
CA SER A 508 5.73 -21.71 -12.76
C SER A 508 4.90 -22.70 -11.93
N ARG A 509 5.10 -24.00 -12.12
CA ARG A 509 4.30 -25.05 -11.48
C ARG A 509 4.67 -25.29 -10.02
N TYR A 510 5.95 -25.31 -9.71
CA TYR A 510 6.43 -25.76 -8.39
C TYR A 510 6.94 -24.63 -7.51
N ILE A 511 7.44 -23.53 -8.08
CA ILE A 511 8.12 -22.47 -7.33
C ILE A 511 7.26 -21.21 -7.25
N ALA A 512 6.65 -20.80 -8.36
CA ALA A 512 5.99 -19.49 -8.49
C ALA A 512 4.45 -19.54 -8.61
N GLY A 513 3.83 -20.72 -8.46
CA GLY A 513 2.41 -20.96 -8.80
C GLY A 513 1.43 -19.94 -8.22
N ASN A 514 1.45 -19.74 -6.89
CA ASN A 514 0.52 -18.85 -6.20
C ASN A 514 0.78 -17.36 -6.50
N TRP A 515 2.05 -16.98 -6.70
CA TRP A 515 2.42 -15.60 -7.05
C TRP A 515 2.01 -15.25 -8.48
N LEU A 516 2.21 -16.19 -9.40
CA LEU A 516 1.98 -15.99 -10.82
C LEU A 516 0.49 -16.10 -11.19
N GLN A 517 -0.28 -17.01 -10.58
CA GLN A 517 -1.73 -17.07 -10.74
C GLN A 517 -2.41 -15.72 -10.42
N ASN A 518 -1.96 -15.03 -9.38
CA ASN A 518 -2.51 -13.74 -8.98
C ASN A 518 -2.15 -12.61 -9.97
N LYS A 519 -0.99 -12.65 -10.63
CA LYS A 519 -0.63 -11.70 -11.71
C LYS A 519 -1.32 -12.03 -13.03
N MET A 520 -1.47 -13.31 -13.36
CA MET A 520 -1.97 -13.76 -14.67
C MET A 520 -3.48 -13.62 -14.84
N LYS A 521 -4.24 -13.54 -13.74
CA LYS A 521 -5.67 -13.14 -13.75
C LYS A 521 -5.92 -11.78 -14.41
N GLY A 522 -4.91 -10.90 -14.50
CA GLY A 522 -5.01 -9.60 -15.17
C GLY A 522 -4.70 -9.61 -16.68
N LEU A 523 -4.06 -10.66 -17.21
CA LEU A 523 -3.69 -10.75 -18.63
C LEU A 523 -4.80 -11.37 -19.50
N PHE A 524 -5.67 -12.19 -18.91
CA PHE A 524 -6.80 -12.84 -19.58
C PHE A 524 -8.13 -12.23 -19.14
N ARG A 525 -9.05 -11.96 -20.08
CA ARG A 525 -10.40 -11.43 -19.78
C ARG A 525 -11.20 -12.47 -18.97
N LYS A 526 -12.03 -12.03 -18.01
CA LYS A 526 -13.04 -12.88 -17.33
C LYS A 526 -13.78 -13.72 -18.38
N GLY A 527 -13.75 -15.04 -18.25
CA GLY A 527 -14.34 -16.02 -19.18
C GLY A 527 -13.36 -16.72 -20.15
N GLN A 528 -12.26 -16.08 -20.56
CA GLN A 528 -11.29 -16.72 -21.48
C GLN A 528 -10.39 -17.75 -20.77
N GLY A 529 -10.09 -17.52 -19.49
CA GLY A 529 -9.28 -18.44 -18.67
C GLY A 529 -9.99 -19.77 -18.42
N GLU A 530 -11.27 -19.74 -18.04
CA GLU A 530 -12.10 -20.91 -17.74
C GLU A 530 -12.42 -21.74 -19.01
N GLN A 531 -12.65 -21.08 -20.15
CA GLN A 531 -12.79 -21.75 -21.45
C GLN A 531 -11.48 -22.41 -21.89
N LEU A 532 -10.34 -21.76 -21.67
CA LEU A 532 -9.03 -22.32 -22.00
C LEU A 532 -8.70 -23.51 -21.08
N GLU A 533 -9.02 -23.42 -19.79
CA GLU A 533 -8.82 -24.46 -18.80
C GLU A 533 -9.66 -25.72 -19.11
N SER A 534 -10.96 -25.54 -19.40
CA SER A 534 -11.85 -26.66 -19.79
C SER A 534 -11.50 -27.30 -21.14
N MET A 535 -10.97 -26.54 -22.10
CA MET A 535 -10.45 -27.09 -23.36
C MET A 535 -9.13 -27.86 -23.14
N ILE A 536 -8.26 -27.31 -22.29
CA ILE A 536 -6.96 -27.91 -21.92
C ILE A 536 -7.14 -29.26 -21.21
N GLU A 537 -8.15 -29.40 -20.36
CA GLU A 537 -8.44 -30.67 -19.68
C GLU A 537 -8.80 -31.80 -20.66
N LYS A 538 -9.52 -31.50 -21.75
CA LYS A 538 -9.95 -32.52 -22.72
C LYS A 538 -8.91 -32.83 -23.81
N HIS A 539 -8.10 -31.85 -24.23
CA HIS A 539 -7.18 -31.98 -25.37
C HIS A 539 -5.84 -31.22 -25.20
N GLY A 540 -5.25 -31.22 -24.00
CA GLY A 540 -4.10 -30.38 -23.63
C GLY A 540 -2.94 -30.35 -24.63
N TRP A 541 -2.50 -31.49 -25.17
CA TRP A 541 -1.37 -31.53 -26.12
C TRP A 541 -1.70 -30.88 -27.47
N LYS A 542 -2.92 -31.07 -28.00
CA LYS A 542 -3.36 -30.49 -29.29
C LYS A 542 -3.45 -28.97 -29.20
N ILE A 543 -3.88 -28.46 -28.05
CA ILE A 543 -4.00 -27.02 -27.79
C ILE A 543 -2.63 -26.38 -27.67
N VAL A 544 -1.71 -26.98 -26.90
CA VAL A 544 -0.33 -26.47 -26.81
C VAL A 544 0.31 -26.43 -28.19
N PHE A 545 0.17 -27.50 -28.97
CA PHE A 545 0.71 -27.57 -30.33
C PHE A 545 0.14 -26.45 -31.22
N ALA A 546 -1.18 -26.25 -31.20
CA ALA A 546 -1.83 -25.18 -31.96
C ALA A 546 -1.37 -23.78 -31.51
N LEU A 547 -1.21 -23.54 -30.20
CA LEU A 547 -0.74 -22.28 -29.65
C LEU A 547 0.73 -21.97 -30.00
N ARG A 548 1.54 -22.98 -30.34
CA ARG A 548 2.93 -22.79 -30.80
C ARG A 548 3.03 -22.54 -32.29
N LEU A 549 2.16 -23.15 -33.08
CA LEU A 549 2.05 -22.92 -34.52
C LEU A 549 1.54 -21.51 -34.84
N ILE A 550 0.65 -20.98 -34.00
CA ILE A 550 0.05 -19.66 -34.19
C ILE A 550 0.73 -18.68 -33.20
N PRO A 551 1.58 -17.73 -33.64
CA PRO A 551 2.33 -16.81 -32.79
C PRO A 551 1.42 -15.65 -32.29
N LEU A 552 0.26 -15.99 -31.70
CA LEU A 552 -0.64 -15.04 -31.05
C LEU A 552 -0.06 -14.54 -29.74
N PHE A 553 0.72 -15.38 -29.06
CA PHE A 553 1.22 -15.13 -27.72
C PHE A 553 2.73 -15.12 -27.70
N PRO A 554 3.37 -14.20 -26.95
CA PRO A 554 4.82 -14.21 -26.80
C PRO A 554 5.29 -15.50 -26.12
N PHE A 555 6.40 -16.06 -26.61
CA PHE A 555 6.91 -17.38 -26.21
C PHE A 555 7.05 -17.53 -24.68
N THR A 556 7.67 -16.54 -24.04
CA THR A 556 8.00 -16.60 -22.61
C THR A 556 6.76 -16.55 -21.70
N PRO A 557 5.86 -15.55 -21.79
CA PRO A 557 4.59 -15.56 -21.05
C PRO A 557 3.77 -16.83 -21.22
N LEU A 558 3.73 -17.39 -22.44
CA LEU A 558 2.95 -18.60 -22.73
C LEU A 558 3.47 -19.82 -21.96
N ASN A 559 4.78 -19.98 -21.79
CA ASN A 559 5.37 -21.10 -21.04
C ASN A 559 4.90 -21.10 -19.58
N TYR A 560 4.91 -19.92 -18.95
CA TYR A 560 4.43 -19.72 -17.59
C TYR A 560 2.91 -19.96 -17.48
N ALA A 561 2.13 -19.44 -18.44
CA ALA A 561 0.69 -19.68 -18.50
C ALA A 561 0.35 -21.18 -18.49
N LEU A 562 1.04 -21.95 -19.33
CA LEU A 562 0.84 -23.38 -19.46
C LEU A 562 1.35 -24.14 -18.23
N GLY A 563 2.38 -23.64 -17.53
CA GLY A 563 2.86 -24.21 -16.27
C GLY A 563 1.84 -24.16 -15.13
N LEU A 564 0.98 -23.12 -15.13
CA LEU A 564 -0.13 -22.98 -14.18
C LEU A 564 -1.36 -23.83 -14.54
N SER A 565 -1.44 -24.32 -15.78
CA SER A 565 -2.56 -25.17 -16.23
C SER A 565 -2.42 -26.62 -15.75
N GLY A 566 -3.49 -27.40 -15.83
CA GLY A 566 -3.51 -28.84 -15.49
C GLY A 566 -2.76 -29.79 -16.45
N ILE A 567 -2.04 -29.27 -17.47
CA ILE A 567 -1.41 -30.12 -18.49
C ILE A 567 -0.27 -30.96 -17.91
N ARG A 568 -0.20 -32.24 -18.28
CA ARG A 568 0.95 -33.10 -17.90
C ARG A 568 2.23 -32.62 -18.60
N PHE A 569 3.35 -32.59 -17.88
CA PHE A 569 4.61 -32.04 -18.38
C PHE A 569 5.08 -32.63 -19.72
N HIS A 570 4.97 -33.95 -19.91
CA HIS A 570 5.37 -34.60 -21.16
C HIS A 570 4.50 -34.18 -22.36
N HIS A 571 3.19 -34.01 -22.17
CA HIS A 571 2.29 -33.51 -23.22
C HIS A 571 2.64 -32.08 -23.61
N TYR A 572 2.99 -31.24 -22.63
CA TYR A 572 3.46 -29.88 -22.89
C TYR A 572 4.79 -29.86 -23.64
N LEU A 573 5.77 -30.67 -23.21
CA LEU A 573 7.11 -30.69 -23.79
C LEU A 573 7.10 -31.19 -25.23
N LEU A 574 6.45 -32.33 -25.50
CA LEU A 574 6.34 -32.90 -26.84
C LEU A 574 5.60 -31.96 -27.81
N ALA A 575 4.47 -31.41 -27.36
CA ALA A 575 3.70 -30.45 -28.16
C ALA A 575 4.49 -29.16 -28.42
N THR A 576 5.30 -28.72 -27.45
CA THR A 576 6.17 -27.54 -27.61
C THR A 576 7.26 -27.81 -28.63
N ILE A 577 8.02 -28.90 -28.50
CA ILE A 577 9.10 -29.28 -29.44
C ILE A 577 8.58 -29.34 -30.88
N LEU A 578 7.48 -30.07 -31.10
CA LEU A 578 6.89 -30.21 -32.43
C LEU A 578 6.30 -28.89 -32.95
N GLY A 579 5.69 -28.10 -32.08
CA GLY A 579 5.00 -26.87 -32.45
C GLY A 579 5.93 -25.70 -32.79
N ILE A 580 7.12 -25.63 -32.18
CA ILE A 580 8.09 -24.54 -32.45
C ILE A 580 9.03 -24.83 -33.61
N LEU A 581 9.16 -26.10 -34.01
CA LEU A 581 10.09 -26.54 -35.06
C LEU A 581 9.90 -25.78 -36.39
N PRO A 582 8.68 -25.63 -36.96
CA PRO A 582 8.52 -24.95 -38.24
C PRO A 582 8.95 -23.48 -38.20
N ALA A 583 8.56 -22.76 -37.14
CA ALA A 583 8.90 -21.36 -36.96
C ALA A 583 10.40 -21.18 -36.74
N CYS A 584 11.02 -22.01 -35.88
CA CYS A 584 12.44 -21.94 -35.61
C CYS A 584 13.28 -22.21 -36.87
N THR A 585 12.93 -23.23 -37.64
CA THR A 585 13.56 -23.52 -38.93
C THR A 585 13.45 -22.34 -39.89
N ALA A 586 12.26 -21.75 -40.03
CA ALA A 586 12.05 -20.61 -40.92
C ALA A 586 12.94 -19.40 -40.55
N PHE A 587 12.99 -19.05 -39.26
CA PHE A 587 13.79 -17.94 -38.77
C PHE A 587 15.29 -18.19 -38.89
N ILE A 588 15.74 -19.42 -38.64
CA ILE A 588 17.16 -19.77 -38.73
C ILE A 588 17.62 -19.77 -40.18
N LEU A 589 16.85 -20.35 -41.11
CA LEU A 589 17.13 -20.29 -42.54
C LEU A 589 17.22 -18.85 -43.03
N PHE A 590 16.27 -18.01 -42.62
CA PHE A 590 16.28 -16.58 -42.93
C PHE A 590 17.53 -15.88 -42.37
N SER A 591 17.86 -16.09 -41.09
CA SER A 591 19.01 -15.45 -40.45
C SER A 591 20.35 -15.89 -41.04
N ASN A 592 20.51 -17.18 -41.37
CA ASN A 592 21.70 -17.70 -42.03
C ASN A 592 21.91 -17.11 -43.44
N SER A 593 20.83 -16.72 -44.12
CA SER A 593 20.89 -16.08 -45.45
C SER A 593 21.06 -14.57 -45.39
N LEU A 594 20.99 -13.94 -44.21
CA LEU A 594 21.09 -12.49 -44.05
C LEU A 594 22.44 -11.91 -44.50
N PRO A 595 23.61 -12.54 -44.21
CA PRO A 595 24.89 -12.04 -44.69
C PRO A 595 25.00 -12.04 -46.23
N ALA A 596 24.51 -13.10 -46.89
CA ALA A 596 24.52 -13.23 -48.34
C ALA A 596 23.59 -12.21 -49.04
N LEU A 597 22.44 -11.93 -48.41
CA LEU A 597 21.52 -10.89 -48.88
C LEU A 597 22.16 -9.49 -48.84
N LEU A 598 22.93 -9.20 -47.78
CA LEU A 598 23.64 -7.92 -47.64
C LEU A 598 24.78 -7.77 -48.65
N SER A 599 25.37 -8.86 -49.13
CA SER A 599 26.35 -8.87 -50.22
C SER A 599 25.73 -8.94 -51.62
N GLY A 600 24.39 -8.92 -51.74
CA GLY A 600 23.67 -8.90 -53.02
C GLY A 600 23.39 -10.26 -53.66
N GLU A 601 23.72 -11.37 -52.99
CA GLU A 601 23.52 -12.72 -53.50
C GLU A 601 22.26 -13.35 -52.88
N MET A 602 21.22 -13.58 -53.69
CA MET A 602 19.98 -14.23 -53.24
C MET A 602 20.04 -15.74 -53.46
N GLY A 603 20.51 -16.47 -52.46
CA GLY A 603 20.51 -17.93 -52.47
C GLY A 603 19.12 -18.57 -52.28
N PRO A 604 18.91 -19.82 -52.70
CA PRO A 604 17.61 -20.52 -52.59
C PRO A 604 17.11 -20.66 -51.15
N LEU A 605 18.01 -20.73 -50.16
CA LEU A 605 17.67 -20.80 -48.73
C LEU A 605 16.92 -19.55 -48.23
N PHE A 606 17.19 -18.38 -48.82
CA PHE A 606 16.49 -17.15 -48.49
C PHE A 606 15.01 -17.24 -48.87
N PHE A 607 14.71 -17.68 -50.10
CA PHE A 607 13.34 -17.82 -50.58
C PHE A 607 12.57 -18.89 -49.81
N VAL A 608 13.23 -19.99 -49.43
CA VAL A 608 12.64 -21.04 -48.59
C VAL A 608 12.31 -20.50 -47.19
N GLY A 609 13.25 -19.79 -46.55
CA GLY A 609 13.04 -19.19 -45.23
C GLY A 609 11.93 -18.13 -45.26
N ALA A 610 11.96 -17.22 -46.22
CA ALA A 610 10.95 -16.17 -46.39
C ALA A 610 9.57 -16.75 -46.72
N GLY A 611 9.50 -17.76 -47.60
CA GLY A 611 8.26 -18.47 -47.94
C GLY A 611 7.66 -19.22 -46.75
N LEU A 612 8.48 -19.87 -45.93
CA LEU A 612 8.05 -20.48 -44.67
C LEU A 612 7.53 -19.45 -43.67
N MET A 613 8.20 -18.29 -43.53
CA MET A 613 7.72 -17.22 -42.66
C MET A 613 6.38 -16.62 -43.13
N LEU A 614 6.23 -16.40 -44.44
CA LEU A 614 4.99 -15.94 -45.06
C LEU A 614 3.86 -16.94 -44.85
N SER A 615 4.09 -18.23 -45.13
CA SER A 615 3.08 -19.27 -44.93
C SER A 615 2.65 -19.39 -43.47
N LEU A 616 3.58 -19.38 -42.51
CA LEU A 616 3.27 -19.39 -41.08
C LEU A 616 2.47 -18.15 -40.66
N SER A 617 2.81 -16.98 -41.19
CA SER A 617 2.08 -15.72 -40.93
C SER A 617 0.65 -15.79 -41.47
N VAL A 618 0.46 -16.31 -42.69
CA VAL A 618 -0.86 -16.49 -43.32
C VAL A 618 -1.70 -17.51 -42.56
N ILE A 619 -1.15 -18.68 -42.24
CA ILE A 619 -1.81 -19.71 -41.43
C ILE A 619 -2.25 -19.12 -40.09
N SER A 620 -1.44 -18.26 -39.50
CA SER A 620 -1.74 -17.62 -38.22
C SER A 620 -2.88 -16.61 -38.30
N ILE A 621 -2.90 -15.80 -39.36
CA ILE A 621 -4.00 -14.84 -39.62
C ILE A 621 -5.32 -15.60 -39.87
N LEU A 622 -5.28 -16.67 -40.67
CA LEU A 622 -6.45 -17.50 -40.97
C LEU A 622 -6.94 -18.25 -39.73
N GLY A 623 -6.03 -18.80 -38.93
CA GLY A 623 -6.34 -19.45 -37.65
C GLY A 623 -6.99 -18.47 -36.67
N ARG A 624 -6.48 -17.24 -36.57
CA ARG A 624 -7.07 -16.17 -35.75
C ARG A 624 -8.48 -15.82 -36.19
N LYS A 625 -8.74 -15.66 -37.49
CA LYS A 625 -10.08 -15.39 -38.03
C LYS A 625 -11.06 -16.52 -37.70
N LYS A 626 -10.63 -17.78 -37.85
CA LYS A 626 -11.48 -18.96 -37.60
C LYS A 626 -11.79 -19.17 -36.11
N LEU A 627 -10.84 -18.85 -35.21
CA LEU A 627 -11.05 -18.88 -33.76
C LEU A 627 -11.99 -17.76 -33.29
N LEU A 628 -11.84 -16.54 -33.83
CA LEU A 628 -12.73 -15.42 -33.50
C LEU A 628 -14.15 -15.62 -34.05
N ALA A 629 -14.30 -16.29 -35.20
CA ALA A 629 -15.59 -16.60 -35.81
C ALA A 629 -16.40 -17.66 -35.04
N ARG A 630 -15.75 -18.52 -34.25
CA ARG A 630 -16.40 -19.51 -33.37
C ARG A 630 -16.74 -18.97 -31.97
N SER A 631 -16.29 -17.76 -31.66
CA SER A 631 -16.50 -17.09 -30.36
C SER A 631 -17.67 -16.09 -30.39
N LYS A 632 -18.31 -15.91 -31.55
CA LYS A 632 -19.63 -15.30 -31.71
C LYS A 632 -20.64 -16.43 -31.87
#